data_AF-A0A1H9A2C4-F1
#
_entry.id   AF-A0A1H9A2C4-F1
#
_cell.length_a   1.000
_cell.length_b   1.000
_cell.length_c   1.000
_cell.angle_alpha   90.00
_cell.angle_beta   90.00
_cell.angle_gamma   90.00
#
_symmetry.space_group_name_H-M   'P 1'
#
loop_
_entity.id
_entity.type
_entity.pdbx_description
1 polymer ?
#
loop_
_entity_poly.entity_id
_entity_poly.type
_entity_poly.pdbx_seq_one_letter_code
_entity_poly.pdbx_strand_id
1 'polypeptide(L)'
;MYSLLRYGDRLPSVVAVQILLNRKMRQGAYLVVDGIYGAKTREAVHGFQLEKGYLIADGVVGQSTWRALSEGENLQVIDSVDLTQSKDMGYEDAAIRGTGGVPVVNFGMCNGVQEAMRQIQAQAGAGNVVLLRFHGHGSPGSMGVTVGTGSEISSEFGVTFLDSLARFVAPLAGIFAPFGSAELHGCRVGAGRDGQRLVSALASAWGVPVTAGVRRQLGGGLTTFRFEGPTFTGFPRGGDLKGWARSLPVPEVHGMSVSR
;
A
#
# COMPACT_ATOMS: atom_id res chain seq x y z
N MET A 1 3.72 -6.49 5.13
CA MET A 1 4.99 -6.61 4.38
C MET A 1 5.09 -5.52 3.33
N TYR A 2 6.25 -4.90 3.09
CA TYR A 2 6.34 -3.67 2.28
C TYR A 2 6.52 -3.91 0.78
N SER A 3 6.16 -2.92 -0.05
CA SER A 3 6.33 -2.98 -1.51
C SER A 3 7.81 -2.87 -1.92
N LEU A 4 8.27 -3.67 -2.89
CA LEU A 4 9.58 -3.60 -3.50
C LEU A 4 9.67 -2.38 -4.42
N LEU A 5 10.49 -1.39 -4.04
CA LEU A 5 10.64 -0.13 -4.77
C LEU A 5 12.04 0.04 -5.36
N ARG A 6 12.11 0.58 -6.57
CA ARG A 6 13.36 0.83 -7.30
C ARG A 6 13.23 2.07 -8.20
N TYR A 7 14.36 2.45 -8.79
CA TYR A 7 14.42 3.55 -9.75
C TYR A 7 13.31 3.49 -10.81
N GLY A 8 12.64 4.62 -11.02
CA GLY A 8 11.53 4.78 -11.95
C GLY A 8 10.14 4.62 -11.34
N ASP A 9 10.03 4.06 -10.13
CA ASP A 9 8.73 3.93 -9.45
C ASP A 9 8.13 5.29 -9.10
N ARG A 10 6.80 5.37 -9.25
CA ARG A 10 6.00 6.55 -8.96
C ARG A 10 4.78 6.12 -8.16
N LEU A 11 4.91 6.09 -6.84
CA LEU A 11 3.91 5.50 -5.95
C LEU A 11 3.85 6.26 -4.61
N PRO A 12 2.70 6.25 -3.93
CA PRO A 12 2.60 6.71 -2.54
C PRO A 12 3.61 6.04 -1.60
N SER A 13 3.92 4.75 -1.80
CA SER A 13 4.93 4.04 -1.01
C SER A 13 6.35 4.63 -1.18
N VAL A 14 6.65 5.32 -2.29
CA VAL A 14 7.92 6.05 -2.45
C VAL A 14 7.95 7.30 -1.57
N VAL A 15 6.82 7.98 -1.38
CA VAL A 15 6.71 9.11 -0.44
C VAL A 15 7.08 8.66 0.97
N ALA A 16 6.57 7.49 1.40
CA ALA A 16 6.93 6.91 2.69
C ALA A 16 8.44 6.66 2.81
N VAL A 17 9.10 6.09 1.78
CA VAL A 17 10.56 5.92 1.76
C VAL A 17 11.28 7.26 1.88
N GLN A 18 10.90 8.27 1.10
CA GLN A 18 11.56 9.58 1.11
C GLN A 18 11.45 10.25 2.48
N ILE A 19 10.28 10.17 3.12
CA ILE A 19 10.06 10.67 4.49
C ILE A 19 10.95 9.94 5.50
N LEU A 20 10.95 8.60 5.48
CA LEU A 20 11.73 7.80 6.42
C LEU A 20 13.23 8.02 6.23
N LEU A 21 13.72 8.08 5.00
CA LEU A 21 15.11 8.42 4.71
C LEU A 21 15.48 9.79 5.27
N ASN A 22 14.66 10.82 5.04
CA ASN A 22 14.92 12.15 5.60
C ASN A 22 14.99 12.13 7.14
N ARG A 23 14.19 11.30 7.81
CA ARG A 23 14.25 11.12 9.27
C ARG A 23 15.51 10.38 9.74
N LYS A 24 16.02 9.41 8.96
CA LYS A 24 17.22 8.65 9.31
C LYS A 24 18.52 9.35 8.92
N MET A 25 18.48 10.23 7.93
CA MET A 25 19.63 11.02 7.49
C MET A 25 20.10 11.94 8.62
N ARG A 26 21.38 11.80 8.97
CA ARG A 26 22.04 12.65 9.98
C ARG A 26 22.81 13.81 9.35
N GLN A 27 23.20 13.68 8.07
CA GLN A 27 24.04 14.62 7.34
C GLN A 27 23.65 14.62 5.85
N GLY A 28 23.77 15.77 5.18
CA GLY A 28 23.48 15.93 3.75
C GLY A 28 22.21 16.72 3.45
N ALA A 29 21.95 16.94 2.16
CA ALA A 29 20.73 17.61 1.69
C ALA A 29 19.54 16.66 1.73
N TYR A 30 18.42 17.11 2.28
CA TYR A 30 17.19 16.33 2.33
C TYR A 30 16.63 16.01 0.94
N LEU A 31 15.99 14.86 0.83
CA LEU A 31 15.22 14.50 -0.34
C LEU A 31 13.96 15.35 -0.44
N VAL A 32 13.65 15.78 -1.66
CA VAL A 32 12.31 16.25 -1.98
C VAL A 32 11.35 15.07 -1.87
N VAL A 33 10.24 15.28 -1.14
CA VAL A 33 9.19 14.28 -0.98
C VAL A 33 8.15 14.48 -2.10
N ASP A 34 8.29 13.72 -3.18
CA ASP A 34 7.48 13.84 -4.40
C ASP A 34 6.88 12.51 -4.89
N GLY A 35 7.24 11.39 -4.24
CA GLY A 35 6.78 10.06 -4.61
C GLY A 35 7.43 9.50 -5.89
N ILE A 36 8.47 10.15 -6.41
CA ILE A 36 9.21 9.73 -7.59
C ILE A 36 10.54 9.12 -7.14
N TYR A 37 10.74 7.83 -7.43
CA TYR A 37 11.98 7.14 -7.15
C TYR A 37 13.01 7.50 -8.23
N GLY A 38 13.53 8.72 -8.16
CA GLY A 38 14.53 9.26 -9.07
C GLY A 38 15.96 8.92 -8.67
N ALA A 39 16.92 9.54 -9.36
CA ALA A 39 18.36 9.32 -9.10
C ALA A 39 18.74 9.67 -7.66
N LYS A 40 18.27 10.81 -7.15
CA LYS A 40 18.52 11.26 -5.76
C LYS A 40 17.98 10.28 -4.72
N THR A 41 16.75 9.76 -4.92
CA THR A 41 16.18 8.76 -4.01
C THR A 41 16.97 7.45 -4.05
N ARG A 42 17.40 6.99 -5.24
CA ARG A 42 18.24 5.80 -5.37
C ARG A 42 19.58 5.96 -4.66
N GLU A 43 20.25 7.10 -4.86
CA GLU A 43 21.52 7.41 -4.22
C GLU A 43 21.38 7.45 -2.69
N ALA A 44 20.33 8.08 -2.18
CA ALA A 44 20.02 8.10 -0.76
C ALA A 44 19.76 6.70 -0.18
N VAL A 45 19.01 5.85 -0.88
CA VAL A 45 18.77 4.46 -0.45
C VAL A 45 20.08 3.68 -0.44
N HIS A 46 20.89 3.81 -1.48
CA HIS A 46 22.19 3.16 -1.55
C HIS A 46 23.12 3.61 -0.41
N GLY A 47 23.19 4.92 -0.13
CA GLY A 47 23.96 5.46 1.00
C GLY A 47 23.47 4.94 2.34
N PHE A 48 22.15 4.92 2.56
CA PHE A 48 21.55 4.35 3.78
C PHE A 48 21.87 2.86 3.94
N GLN A 49 21.82 2.08 2.86
CA GLN A 49 22.18 0.67 2.88
C GLN A 49 23.65 0.45 3.24
N LEU A 50 24.57 1.26 2.69
CA LEU A 50 25.98 1.25 3.06
C LEU A 50 26.19 1.59 4.54
N GLU A 51 25.53 2.63 5.04
CA GLU A 51 25.65 3.06 6.44
C GLU A 51 25.21 1.95 7.42
N LYS A 52 24.16 1.19 7.08
CA LYS A 52 23.69 0.08 7.92
C LYS A 52 24.67 -1.10 7.92
N GLY A 53 25.48 -1.29 6.87
CA GLY A 53 26.55 -2.31 6.80
C GLY A 53 26.09 -3.77 6.68
N TYR A 54 24.88 -4.12 7.13
CA TYR A 54 24.29 -5.46 6.99
C TYR A 54 23.27 -5.56 5.82
N LEU A 55 23.02 -4.46 5.11
CA LEU A 55 22.15 -4.43 3.95
C LEU A 55 22.95 -4.56 2.66
N ILE A 56 22.35 -5.15 1.63
CA ILE A 56 22.88 -5.10 0.26
C ILE A 56 22.69 -3.67 -0.25
N ALA A 57 23.78 -3.00 -0.63
CA ALA A 57 23.77 -1.64 -1.17
C ALA A 57 23.51 -1.65 -2.68
N ASP A 58 22.29 -1.98 -3.10
CA ASP A 58 21.87 -2.04 -4.51
C ASP A 58 21.03 -0.83 -4.95
N GLY A 59 20.64 0.04 -4.00
CA GLY A 59 19.71 1.14 -4.23
C GLY A 59 18.29 0.67 -4.51
N VAL A 60 17.90 -0.53 -4.06
CA VAL A 60 16.54 -1.09 -4.13
C VAL A 60 15.97 -1.21 -2.72
N VAL A 61 14.77 -0.70 -2.50
CA VAL A 61 14.09 -0.84 -1.20
C VAL A 61 13.34 -2.17 -1.18
N GLY A 62 14.07 -3.21 -0.79
CA GLY A 62 13.51 -4.52 -0.44
C GLY A 62 13.12 -4.63 1.03
N GLN A 63 12.69 -5.82 1.44
CA GLN A 63 12.16 -6.01 2.79
C GLN A 63 13.15 -5.66 3.90
N SER A 64 14.42 -6.06 3.77
CA SER A 64 15.44 -5.76 4.78
C SER A 64 15.68 -4.25 4.90
N THR A 65 15.67 -3.52 3.78
CA THR A 65 15.79 -2.06 3.76
C THR A 65 14.58 -1.39 4.42
N TRP A 66 13.37 -1.86 4.14
CA TRP A 66 12.16 -1.36 4.80
C TRP A 66 12.16 -1.58 6.32
N ARG A 67 12.58 -2.76 6.79
CA ARG A 67 12.73 -3.03 8.22
C ARG A 67 13.70 -2.04 8.87
N ALA A 68 14.84 -1.80 8.24
CA ALA A 68 15.83 -0.83 8.74
C ALA A 68 15.32 0.62 8.70
N LEU A 69 14.56 1.02 7.67
CA LEU A 69 13.95 2.35 7.58
C LEU A 69 12.86 2.58 8.64
N SER A 70 12.12 1.52 8.97
CA SER A 70 11.00 1.57 9.93
C SER A 70 11.46 1.37 11.38
N GLU A 71 12.74 1.08 11.61
CA GLU A 71 13.31 0.86 12.93
C GLU A 71 13.11 2.11 13.81
N GLY A 72 12.46 1.94 14.97
CA GLY A 72 12.09 3.04 15.86
C GLY A 72 10.86 3.85 15.44
N GLU A 73 10.22 3.51 14.32
CA GLU A 73 8.92 4.04 13.92
C GLU A 73 7.81 3.10 14.39
N ASN A 74 6.67 3.64 14.84
CA ASN A 74 5.48 2.84 15.13
C ASN A 74 4.63 2.68 13.86
N LEU A 75 5.17 2.01 12.84
CA LEU A 75 4.50 1.83 11.55
C LEU A 75 4.14 0.37 11.30
N GLN A 76 2.95 0.16 10.76
CA GLN A 76 2.40 -1.15 10.45
C GLN A 76 2.12 -1.29 8.98
N VAL A 77 2.35 -2.50 8.48
CA VAL A 77 1.85 -2.92 7.17
C VAL A 77 0.89 -4.07 7.37
N ILE A 78 -0.32 -3.91 6.85
CA ILE A 78 -1.36 -4.91 6.92
C ILE A 78 -1.59 -5.47 5.52
N ASP A 79 -1.62 -6.79 5.44
CA ASP A 79 -1.94 -7.54 4.24
C ASP A 79 -3.26 -8.26 4.47
N SER A 80 -4.24 -8.04 3.61
CA SER A 80 -5.49 -8.81 3.57
C SER A 80 -5.46 -9.71 2.35
N VAL A 81 -5.56 -11.02 2.57
CA VAL A 81 -5.41 -12.04 1.53
C VAL A 81 -6.70 -12.86 1.45
N ASP A 82 -7.34 -12.85 0.30
CA ASP A 82 -8.42 -13.78 -0.02
C ASP A 82 -7.81 -15.14 -0.39
N LEU A 83 -8.17 -16.24 0.30
CA LEU A 83 -7.65 -17.58 -0.01
C LEU A 83 -8.69 -18.51 -0.64
N THR A 84 -9.83 -17.98 -1.07
CA THR A 84 -11.02 -18.81 -1.29
C THR A 84 -11.08 -19.58 -2.61
N GLN A 85 -10.26 -19.27 -3.63
CA GLN A 85 -10.42 -19.90 -4.97
C GLN A 85 -9.16 -20.24 -5.78
N SER A 86 -7.93 -20.06 -5.28
CA SER A 86 -6.76 -20.45 -6.09
C SER A 86 -5.62 -21.03 -5.27
N LYS A 87 -4.94 -22.03 -5.88
CA LYS A 87 -3.64 -22.52 -5.42
C LYS A 87 -2.59 -21.40 -5.42
N ASP A 88 -2.80 -20.35 -6.23
CA ASP A 88 -1.88 -19.23 -6.39
C ASP A 88 -1.88 -18.26 -5.21
N MET A 89 -3.03 -18.02 -4.56
CA MET A 89 -3.11 -17.15 -3.37
C MET A 89 -2.47 -17.79 -2.13
N GLY A 90 -2.36 -19.12 -2.09
CA GLY A 90 -1.52 -19.83 -1.12
C GLY A 90 -0.04 -19.43 -1.21
N TYR A 91 0.47 -19.08 -2.40
CA TYR A 91 1.84 -18.58 -2.55
C TYR A 91 1.99 -17.16 -2.00
N GLU A 92 0.95 -16.32 -2.04
CA GLU A 92 0.99 -14.96 -1.48
C GLU A 92 0.98 -14.98 0.05
N ASP A 93 0.09 -15.77 0.67
CA ASP A 93 0.12 -15.98 2.13
C ASP A 93 1.47 -16.56 2.56
N ALA A 94 1.96 -17.59 1.86
CA ALA A 94 3.27 -18.18 2.14
C ALA A 94 4.42 -17.17 1.97
N ALA A 95 4.41 -16.34 0.93
CA ALA A 95 5.42 -15.31 0.70
C ALA A 95 5.37 -14.24 1.80
N ILE A 96 4.18 -13.79 2.21
CA ILE A 96 4.02 -12.82 3.30
C ILE A 96 4.54 -13.42 4.62
N ARG A 97 4.15 -14.66 4.95
CA ARG A 97 4.58 -15.35 6.19
C ARG A 97 6.07 -15.68 6.21
N GLY A 98 6.63 -16.15 5.10
CA GLY A 98 8.07 -16.49 4.97
C GLY A 98 9.00 -15.29 5.19
N THR A 99 8.40 -14.12 5.32
CA THR A 99 9.04 -12.83 5.40
C THR A 99 8.66 -12.10 6.71
N GLY A 100 8.01 -12.82 7.62
CA GLY A 100 7.63 -12.40 8.98
C GLY A 100 6.32 -11.61 9.07
N GLY A 101 5.57 -11.47 7.96
CA GLY A 101 4.26 -10.83 7.97
C GLY A 101 3.17 -11.73 8.58
N VAL A 102 2.14 -11.11 9.13
CA VAL A 102 0.94 -11.78 9.65
C VAL A 102 -0.26 -11.24 8.88
N PRO A 103 -0.66 -11.89 7.77
CA PRO A 103 -1.77 -11.41 6.97
C PRO A 103 -3.12 -11.69 7.65
N VAL A 104 -4.07 -10.80 7.43
CA VAL A 104 -5.50 -11.04 7.65
C VAL A 104 -5.99 -11.96 6.53
N VAL A 105 -6.38 -13.18 6.88
CA VAL A 105 -6.77 -14.19 5.90
C VAL A 105 -8.28 -14.34 5.86
N ASN A 106 -8.87 -14.10 4.69
CA ASN A 106 -10.31 -14.16 4.51
C ASN A 106 -10.72 -15.50 3.88
N PHE A 107 -11.69 -16.19 4.50
CA PHE A 107 -12.19 -17.49 4.04
C PHE A 107 -13.72 -17.56 4.04
N GLY A 108 -14.35 -17.58 2.87
CA GLY A 108 -15.72 -18.10 2.72
C GLY A 108 -16.76 -17.41 3.62
N MET A 109 -16.64 -16.10 3.86
CA MET A 109 -17.33 -15.41 4.95
C MET A 109 -18.68 -14.81 4.52
N CYS A 110 -19.74 -15.06 5.29
CA CYS A 110 -20.97 -14.27 5.22
C CYS A 110 -20.70 -12.82 5.64
N ASN A 111 -21.26 -11.82 4.93
CA ASN A 111 -20.94 -10.39 5.12
C ASN A 111 -19.44 -10.09 5.00
N GLY A 112 -18.76 -10.83 4.14
CA GLY A 112 -17.33 -10.98 4.21
C GLY A 112 -16.50 -9.70 4.03
N VAL A 113 -16.95 -8.71 3.24
CA VAL A 113 -16.29 -7.40 3.18
C VAL A 113 -16.28 -6.72 4.55
N GLN A 114 -17.43 -6.67 5.24
CA GLN A 114 -17.54 -6.06 6.56
C GLN A 114 -16.67 -6.79 7.58
N GLU A 115 -16.65 -8.12 7.52
CA GLU A 115 -15.85 -8.93 8.42
C GLU A 115 -14.35 -8.80 8.16
N ALA A 116 -13.92 -8.73 6.89
CA ALA A 116 -12.55 -8.41 6.54
C ALA A 116 -12.13 -7.03 7.07
N MET A 117 -13.00 -6.02 6.97
CA MET A 117 -12.72 -4.69 7.53
C MET A 117 -12.57 -4.76 9.05
N ARG A 118 -13.42 -5.53 9.73
CA ARG A 118 -13.35 -5.73 11.18
C ARG A 118 -12.03 -6.39 11.61
N GLN A 119 -11.57 -7.41 10.89
CA GLN A 119 -10.30 -8.07 11.18
C GLN A 119 -9.10 -7.16 10.95
N ILE A 120 -9.11 -6.38 9.86
CA ILE A 120 -8.09 -5.35 9.60
C ILE A 120 -8.06 -4.34 10.74
N GLN A 121 -9.23 -3.85 11.16
CA GLN A 121 -9.32 -2.86 12.24
C GLN A 121 -8.86 -3.44 13.59
N ALA A 122 -9.13 -4.72 13.86
CA ALA A 122 -8.66 -5.39 15.08
C ALA A 122 -7.14 -5.57 15.12
N GLN A 123 -6.51 -5.77 13.95
CA GLN A 123 -5.05 -5.87 13.83
C GLN A 123 -4.36 -4.48 13.82
N ALA A 124 -5.06 -3.45 13.33
CA ALA A 124 -4.49 -2.13 13.12
C ALA A 124 -4.34 -1.31 14.40
N GLY A 125 -3.15 -0.78 14.61
CA GLY A 125 -2.94 0.35 15.52
C GLY A 125 -3.46 1.64 14.89
N ALA A 126 -4.27 2.40 15.63
CA ALA A 126 -4.79 3.68 15.17
C ALA A 126 -3.66 4.62 14.73
N GLY A 127 -3.78 5.17 13.52
CA GLY A 127 -2.79 6.11 12.96
C GLY A 127 -1.41 5.52 12.62
N ASN A 128 -1.24 4.20 12.60
CA ASN A 128 0.08 3.57 12.42
C ASN A 128 0.23 2.84 11.08
N VAL A 129 -0.85 2.62 10.34
CA VAL A 129 -0.79 1.83 9.09
C VAL A 129 -0.20 2.67 7.97
N VAL A 130 1.04 2.37 7.57
CA VAL A 130 1.71 3.03 6.44
C VAL A 130 1.34 2.40 5.10
N LEU A 131 0.96 1.12 5.12
CA LEU A 131 0.54 0.40 3.93
C LEU A 131 -0.52 -0.65 4.27
N LEU A 132 -1.67 -0.58 3.60
CA LEU A 132 -2.69 -1.63 3.61
C LEU A 132 -2.78 -2.24 2.21
N ARG A 133 -2.62 -3.56 2.08
CA ARG A 133 -2.69 -4.24 0.80
C ARG A 133 -3.79 -5.27 0.78
N PHE A 134 -4.52 -5.33 -0.32
CA PHE A 134 -5.48 -6.38 -0.60
C PHE A 134 -4.94 -7.27 -1.71
N HIS A 135 -4.91 -8.58 -1.48
CA HIS A 135 -4.48 -9.61 -2.42
C HIS A 135 -5.66 -10.52 -2.70
N GLY A 136 -5.96 -10.74 -3.98
CA GLY A 136 -7.18 -11.41 -4.38
C GLY A 136 -7.43 -11.36 -5.89
N HIS A 137 -8.54 -11.94 -6.32
CA HIS A 137 -8.97 -11.79 -7.70
C HIS A 137 -9.39 -10.35 -8.00
N GLY A 138 -9.27 -9.95 -9.26
CA GLY A 138 -9.69 -8.63 -9.68
C GLY A 138 -10.18 -8.62 -11.11
N SER A 139 -11.01 -7.64 -11.39
CA SER A 139 -11.43 -7.24 -12.74
C SER A 139 -11.56 -5.71 -12.78
N PRO A 140 -11.66 -5.08 -13.96
CA PRO A 140 -11.87 -3.63 -14.03
C PRO A 140 -13.05 -3.17 -13.16
N GLY A 141 -12.78 -2.45 -12.07
CA GLY A 141 -13.83 -1.98 -11.14
C GLY A 141 -14.35 -3.02 -10.13
N SER A 142 -13.68 -4.16 -9.96
CA SER A 142 -13.98 -5.13 -8.89
C SER A 142 -12.69 -5.72 -8.30
N MET A 143 -12.63 -5.81 -6.98
CA MET A 143 -11.57 -6.49 -6.22
C MET A 143 -12.20 -7.49 -5.26
N GLY A 144 -11.88 -8.77 -5.42
CA GLY A 144 -12.26 -9.83 -4.49
C GLY A 144 -11.60 -9.61 -3.13
N VAL A 145 -12.40 -9.69 -2.07
CA VAL A 145 -11.96 -9.59 -0.68
C VAL A 145 -12.19 -10.91 0.04
N THR A 146 -13.21 -11.67 -0.34
CA THR A 146 -13.61 -12.97 0.23
C THR A 146 -14.73 -13.58 -0.60
N VAL A 147 -15.01 -14.88 -0.48
CA VAL A 147 -16.17 -15.53 -1.15
C VAL A 147 -17.35 -15.67 -0.19
N GLY A 148 -18.55 -15.34 -0.65
CA GLY A 148 -19.81 -15.59 0.03
C GLY A 148 -20.78 -16.27 -0.95
N THR A 149 -21.56 -17.24 -0.47
CA THR A 149 -22.56 -17.98 -1.28
C THR A 149 -23.88 -17.22 -1.39
N GLY A 150 -23.85 -15.90 -1.63
CA GLY A 150 -25.03 -15.04 -1.69
C GLY A 150 -24.86 -13.84 -2.64
N SER A 151 -25.96 -13.44 -3.29
CA SER A 151 -26.01 -12.51 -4.43
C SER A 151 -25.94 -11.02 -4.08
N GLU A 152 -25.18 -10.61 -3.07
CA GLU A 152 -25.12 -9.20 -2.64
C GLU A 152 -23.73 -8.86 -2.15
N ILE A 153 -23.15 -7.71 -2.57
CA ILE A 153 -22.17 -6.74 -1.98
C ILE A 153 -21.10 -7.25 -0.96
N SER A 154 -21.05 -8.54 -0.65
CA SER A 154 -20.50 -9.11 0.59
C SER A 154 -19.13 -9.74 0.38
N SER A 155 -18.64 -9.79 -0.85
CA SER A 155 -17.46 -10.56 -1.24
C SER A 155 -16.39 -9.75 -1.95
N GLU A 156 -16.75 -8.59 -2.51
CA GLU A 156 -15.83 -7.78 -3.30
C GLU A 156 -16.03 -6.27 -3.05
N PHE A 157 -14.97 -5.51 -3.29
CA PHE A 157 -15.08 -4.09 -3.56
C PHE A 157 -15.52 -3.89 -5.00
N GLY A 158 -16.80 -3.60 -5.23
CA GLY A 158 -17.39 -3.45 -6.56
C GLY A 158 -17.85 -2.03 -6.90
N VAL A 159 -17.55 -1.57 -8.12
CA VAL A 159 -17.96 -0.26 -8.66
C VAL A 159 -19.49 -0.09 -8.75
N THR A 160 -20.23 -1.19 -8.82
CA THR A 160 -21.70 -1.19 -8.92
C THR A 160 -22.39 -0.80 -7.62
N PHE A 161 -21.68 -0.87 -6.48
CA PHE A 161 -22.23 -0.64 -5.14
C PHE A 161 -21.42 0.38 -4.33
N LEU A 162 -20.78 1.35 -4.99
CA LEU A 162 -19.81 2.27 -4.36
C LEU A 162 -20.36 3.01 -3.13
N ASP A 163 -21.61 3.49 -3.17
CA ASP A 163 -22.19 4.25 -2.06
C ASP A 163 -22.36 3.38 -0.81
N SER A 164 -22.79 2.13 -0.99
CA SER A 164 -22.88 1.15 0.10
C SER A 164 -21.48 0.73 0.57
N LEU A 165 -20.55 0.48 -0.36
CA LEU A 165 -19.17 0.12 -0.07
C LEU A 165 -18.49 1.18 0.80
N ALA A 166 -18.66 2.46 0.48
CA ALA A 166 -18.06 3.57 1.21
C ALA A 166 -18.39 3.52 2.71
N ARG A 167 -19.62 3.14 3.08
CA ARG A 167 -20.04 3.02 4.49
C ARG A 167 -19.30 1.89 5.22
N PHE A 168 -19.05 0.78 4.55
CA PHE A 168 -18.37 -0.37 5.16
C PHE A 168 -16.87 -0.16 5.31
N VAL A 169 -16.25 0.56 4.37
CA VAL A 169 -14.79 0.75 4.37
C VAL A 169 -14.35 2.02 5.11
N ALA A 170 -15.23 3.03 5.26
CA ALA A 170 -14.92 4.28 5.93
C ALA A 170 -14.30 4.14 7.34
N PRO A 171 -14.70 3.17 8.19
CA PRO A 171 -14.08 2.98 9.51
C PRO A 171 -12.56 2.74 9.46
N LEU A 172 -12.03 2.23 8.35
CA LEU A 172 -10.58 2.04 8.20
C LEU A 172 -9.81 3.36 8.04
N ALA A 173 -10.45 4.48 7.72
CA ALA A 173 -9.75 5.76 7.51
C ALA A 173 -8.84 6.13 8.70
N GLY A 174 -9.29 5.87 9.94
CA GLY A 174 -8.54 6.20 11.16
C GLY A 174 -7.33 5.32 11.45
N ILE A 175 -7.11 4.23 10.70
CA ILE A 175 -5.96 3.35 10.94
C ILE A 175 -4.68 3.88 10.26
N PHE A 176 -4.83 4.69 9.22
CA PHE A 176 -3.70 5.10 8.40
C PHE A 176 -2.81 6.12 9.09
N ALA A 177 -1.51 5.91 8.97
CA ALA A 177 -0.52 6.94 9.28
C ALA A 177 -0.69 8.16 8.36
N PRO A 178 -0.19 9.36 8.74
CA PRO A 178 -0.36 10.58 7.94
C PRO A 178 0.12 10.46 6.49
N PHE A 179 1.15 9.66 6.23
CA PHE A 179 1.70 9.36 4.90
C PHE A 179 1.41 7.91 4.46
N GLY A 180 0.38 7.29 5.04
CA GLY A 180 -0.07 5.96 4.70
C GLY A 180 -0.75 5.90 3.33
N SER A 181 -0.86 4.69 2.79
CA SER A 181 -1.55 4.43 1.52
C SER A 181 -2.09 3.01 1.47
N ALA A 182 -2.90 2.72 0.46
CA ALA A 182 -3.40 1.38 0.21
C ALA A 182 -3.11 0.90 -1.23
N GLU A 183 -3.02 -0.42 -1.40
CA GLU A 183 -2.77 -1.08 -2.67
C GLU A 183 -3.76 -2.23 -2.91
N LEU A 184 -4.28 -2.34 -4.13
CA LEU A 184 -5.17 -3.42 -4.57
C LEU A 184 -4.45 -4.29 -5.59
N HIS A 185 -3.97 -5.45 -5.14
CA HIS A 185 -3.24 -6.46 -5.93
C HIS A 185 -4.19 -7.49 -6.52
N GLY A 186 -5.21 -7.00 -7.22
CA GLY A 186 -6.08 -7.83 -8.05
C GLY A 186 -5.82 -7.59 -9.54
N CYS A 187 -6.12 -8.59 -10.36
CA CYS A 187 -5.98 -8.50 -11.81
C CYS A 187 -6.74 -7.28 -12.38
N ARG A 188 -6.02 -6.29 -12.93
CA ARG A 188 -6.60 -5.17 -13.68
C ARG A 188 -7.64 -4.34 -12.91
N VAL A 189 -7.62 -4.34 -11.58
CA VAL A 189 -8.61 -3.62 -10.75
C VAL A 189 -8.71 -2.15 -11.14
N GLY A 190 -7.58 -1.49 -11.41
CA GLY A 190 -7.51 -0.08 -11.78
C GLY A 190 -7.74 0.21 -13.27
N ALA A 191 -8.11 -0.79 -14.08
CA ALA A 191 -8.25 -0.62 -15.52
C ALA A 191 -9.59 0.02 -15.91
N GLY A 192 -9.55 0.86 -16.95
CA GLY A 192 -10.75 1.49 -17.52
C GLY A 192 -11.44 2.47 -16.56
N ARG A 193 -12.58 2.99 -17.01
CA ARG A 193 -13.35 3.99 -16.26
C ARG A 193 -13.82 3.45 -14.91
N ASP A 194 -14.29 2.22 -14.88
CA ASP A 194 -14.85 1.62 -13.67
C ASP A 194 -13.79 1.29 -12.62
N GLY A 195 -12.62 0.81 -13.05
CA GLY A 195 -11.49 0.61 -12.15
C GLY A 195 -11.02 1.91 -11.51
N GLN A 196 -10.91 2.97 -12.31
CA GLN A 196 -10.54 4.29 -11.80
C GLN A 196 -11.57 4.85 -10.81
N ARG A 197 -12.88 4.68 -11.09
CA ARG A 197 -13.95 5.07 -10.17
C ARG A 197 -13.86 4.33 -8.83
N LEU A 198 -13.65 3.02 -8.85
CA LEU A 198 -13.50 2.22 -7.63
C LEU A 198 -12.30 2.71 -6.80
N VAL A 199 -11.14 2.82 -7.43
CA VAL A 199 -9.90 3.24 -6.76
C VAL A 199 -10.03 4.65 -6.17
N SER A 200 -10.61 5.60 -6.91
CA SER A 200 -10.84 6.97 -6.44
C SER A 200 -11.88 7.05 -5.31
N ALA A 201 -12.91 6.21 -5.33
CA ALA A 201 -13.91 6.13 -4.27
C ALA A 201 -13.29 5.63 -2.96
N LEU A 202 -12.47 4.57 -3.02
CA LEU A 202 -11.74 4.06 -1.86
C LEU A 202 -10.74 5.09 -1.32
N ALA A 203 -10.01 5.79 -2.19
CA ALA A 203 -9.10 6.86 -1.78
C ALA A 203 -9.83 8.02 -1.07
N SER A 204 -11.04 8.34 -1.53
CA SER A 204 -11.88 9.35 -0.88
C SER A 204 -12.42 8.88 0.47
N ALA A 205 -12.84 7.61 0.56
CA ALA A 205 -13.38 7.03 1.78
C ALA A 205 -12.32 6.88 2.89
N TRP A 206 -11.09 6.52 2.53
CA TRP A 206 -10.00 6.34 3.49
C TRP A 206 -9.16 7.59 3.74
N GLY A 207 -9.30 8.63 2.92
CA GLY A 207 -8.52 9.86 3.05
C GLY A 207 -7.03 9.70 2.70
N VAL A 208 -6.64 8.58 2.10
CA VAL A 208 -5.28 8.27 1.68
C VAL A 208 -5.25 7.79 0.22
N PRO A 209 -4.10 7.85 -0.46
CA PRO A 209 -3.99 7.33 -1.82
C PRO A 209 -4.26 5.82 -1.88
N VAL A 210 -4.95 5.39 -2.92
CA VAL A 210 -5.18 3.97 -3.22
C VAL A 210 -4.63 3.68 -4.60
N THR A 211 -3.79 2.65 -4.73
CA THR A 211 -3.18 2.25 -6.00
C THR A 211 -3.65 0.88 -6.44
N ALA A 212 -3.90 0.69 -7.74
CA ALA A 212 -4.23 -0.60 -8.31
C ALA A 212 -3.53 -0.83 -9.65
N GLY A 213 -3.26 -2.09 -9.97
CA GLY A 213 -2.72 -2.48 -11.27
C GLY A 213 -3.72 -2.25 -12.41
N VAL A 214 -3.27 -1.71 -13.53
CA VAL A 214 -4.08 -1.57 -14.77
C VAL A 214 -3.95 -2.79 -15.67
N ARG A 215 -2.89 -3.60 -15.46
CA ARG A 215 -2.66 -4.87 -16.16
C ARG A 215 -2.86 -6.06 -15.21
N ARG A 216 -2.78 -7.26 -15.78
CA ARG A 216 -2.82 -8.51 -15.01
C ARG A 216 -1.74 -8.47 -13.93
N GLN A 217 -2.11 -8.89 -12.72
CA GLN A 217 -1.20 -9.14 -11.60
C GLN A 217 -1.15 -10.67 -11.46
N LEU A 218 0.04 -11.28 -11.55
CA LEU A 218 0.19 -12.74 -11.58
C LEU A 218 0.30 -13.35 -10.17
N GLY A 219 0.64 -12.53 -9.16
CA GLY A 219 0.73 -12.97 -7.76
C GLY A 219 1.96 -13.85 -7.46
N GLY A 220 2.29 -14.00 -6.17
CA GLY A 220 3.38 -14.86 -5.68
C GLY A 220 4.82 -14.29 -5.76
N GLY A 221 5.73 -14.74 -4.87
CA GLY A 221 7.17 -14.40 -4.94
C GLY A 221 7.50 -12.90 -4.85
N LEU A 222 8.39 -12.40 -5.71
CA LEU A 222 8.75 -10.96 -5.75
C LEU A 222 7.60 -10.08 -6.28
N THR A 223 6.66 -10.66 -7.05
CA THR A 223 5.50 -9.92 -7.56
C THR A 223 4.40 -9.78 -6.50
N THR A 224 4.40 -10.60 -5.43
CA THR A 224 3.59 -10.34 -4.21
C THR A 224 3.88 -8.97 -3.58
N PHE A 225 5.07 -8.45 -3.77
CA PHE A 225 5.51 -7.19 -3.18
C PHE A 225 5.54 -6.05 -4.19
N ARG A 226 5.00 -6.21 -5.41
CA ARG A 226 5.11 -5.17 -6.42
C ARG A 226 4.06 -5.31 -7.52
N PHE A 227 3.54 -4.18 -8.00
CA PHE A 227 2.70 -4.16 -9.19
C PHE A 227 3.43 -4.62 -10.46
N GLU A 228 2.75 -5.49 -11.23
CA GLU A 228 3.20 -5.99 -12.52
C GLU A 228 2.82 -5.06 -13.67
N GLY A 229 3.50 -3.91 -13.73
CA GLY A 229 3.36 -2.93 -14.80
C GLY A 229 2.65 -1.64 -14.35
N PRO A 230 1.92 -0.96 -15.27
CA PRO A 230 1.36 0.35 -14.98
C PRO A 230 0.25 0.26 -13.94
N THR A 231 0.18 1.30 -13.12
CA THR A 231 -0.81 1.46 -12.06
C THR A 231 -1.68 2.68 -12.31
N PHE A 232 -2.84 2.69 -11.65
CA PHE A 232 -3.62 3.89 -11.44
C PHE A 232 -3.68 4.15 -9.93
N THR A 233 -3.45 5.41 -9.53
CA THR A 233 -3.59 5.83 -8.14
C THR A 233 -4.70 6.86 -8.04
N GLY A 234 -5.71 6.56 -7.24
CA GLY A 234 -6.71 7.52 -6.80
C GLY A 234 -6.17 8.28 -5.59
N PHE A 235 -6.42 9.58 -5.53
CA PHE A 235 -6.00 10.43 -4.43
C PHE A 235 -7.23 10.99 -3.70
N PRO A 236 -7.12 11.23 -2.38
CA PRO A 236 -8.20 11.87 -1.63
C PRO A 236 -8.51 13.23 -2.26
N ARG A 237 -9.82 13.53 -2.39
CA ARG A 237 -10.35 14.77 -3.00
C ARG A 237 -9.94 14.97 -4.48
N GLY A 238 -9.56 13.91 -5.20
CA GLY A 238 -9.27 13.96 -6.63
C GLY A 238 -7.96 14.65 -7.01
N GLY A 239 -7.00 14.73 -6.08
CA GLY A 239 -5.66 15.28 -6.34
C GLY A 239 -4.74 14.36 -7.16
N ASP A 240 -3.44 14.63 -7.09
CA ASP A 240 -2.38 13.82 -7.70
C ASP A 240 -1.25 13.52 -6.69
N LEU A 241 -0.28 12.72 -7.10
CA LEU A 241 0.84 12.29 -6.24
C LEU A 241 1.63 13.48 -5.69
N LYS A 242 1.91 14.46 -6.54
CA LYS A 242 2.72 15.64 -6.19
C LYS A 242 1.97 16.54 -5.23
N GLY A 243 0.69 16.78 -5.48
CA GLY A 243 -0.20 17.56 -4.62
C GLY A 243 -0.40 16.89 -3.26
N TRP A 244 -0.64 15.58 -3.25
CA TRP A 244 -0.75 14.81 -2.01
C TRP A 244 0.55 14.85 -1.20
N ALA A 245 1.70 14.55 -1.81
CA ALA A 245 3.00 14.58 -1.12
C ALA A 245 3.30 15.95 -0.48
N ARG A 246 2.97 17.05 -1.18
CA ARG A 246 3.12 18.43 -0.66
C ARG A 246 2.14 18.79 0.45
N SER A 247 1.00 18.10 0.51
CA SER A 247 -0.02 18.32 1.54
C SER A 247 0.32 17.65 2.86
N LEU A 248 1.25 16.68 2.84
CA LEU A 248 1.67 15.98 4.04
C LEU A 248 2.36 16.93 5.01
N PRO A 249 2.22 16.69 6.33
CA PRO A 249 2.99 17.42 7.33
C PRO A 249 4.48 17.33 6.99
N VAL A 250 5.18 18.46 7.03
CA VAL A 250 6.64 18.46 6.85
C VAL A 250 7.23 17.59 7.96
N PRO A 251 8.04 16.57 7.65
CA PRO A 251 8.70 15.80 8.70
C PRO A 251 9.57 16.76 9.50
N GLU A 252 9.31 16.89 10.80
CA GLU A 252 10.28 17.53 11.70
C GLU A 252 11.53 16.65 11.71
N VAL A 253 12.62 17.15 11.14
CA VAL A 253 13.91 16.47 11.22
C VAL A 253 14.81 17.30 12.12
N HIS A 254 15.07 16.79 13.33
CA HIS A 254 15.98 17.41 14.30
C HIS A 254 15.66 18.90 14.59
N GLY A 255 14.38 19.29 14.61
CA GLY A 255 13.94 20.66 14.88
C GLY A 255 14.09 21.64 13.70
N MET A 256 14.45 21.17 12.51
CA MET A 256 14.53 21.98 11.28
C MET A 256 13.42 21.60 10.29
N SER A 257 12.75 22.61 9.74
CA SER A 257 11.80 22.44 8.64
C SER A 257 12.55 22.14 7.34
N VAL A 258 12.28 21.00 6.73
CA VAL A 258 12.79 20.68 5.39
C VAL A 258 12.05 21.52 4.34
N SER A 259 12.78 22.15 3.41
CA SER A 259 12.18 22.94 2.32
C SER A 259 11.47 22.04 1.30
N ARG A 260 10.29 22.48 0.84
CA ARG A 260 9.45 21.81 -0.16
C ARG A 260 10.01 21.86 -1.58
#